data_AF-A0AAV6THG8-F1
#
_entry.id   AF-A0AAV6THG8-F1
#
_cell.length_a   1.000
_cell.length_b   1.000
_cell.length_c   1.000
_cell.angle_alpha   90.00
_cell.angle_beta   90.00
_cell.angle_gamma   90.00
#
_symmetry.space_group_name_H-M   'P 1'
#
loop_
_entity.id
_entity.type
_entity.pdbx_description
1 polymer ?
#
loop_
_entity_poly.entity_id
_entity_poly.type
_entity_poly.pdbx_seq_one_letter_code
_entity_poly.pdbx_strand_id
1 'polypeptide(L)'
;MVNARLVYCLEERGALSPFQSGFRHHRSAIDNILILETSIREAFVRNQHLVSIFFDMEKAYDRTWRYGIPKDLGFVAIYLSLFRTSLRPVFSKYVLDPLCLKLLPTRRCPSRQRPPRGVVYIEYQ
;
A
#
# COMPACT_ATOMS: atom_id res chain seq x y z
N MET A 1 15.23 -3.27 22.51
CA MET A 1 14.54 -4.55 22.22
C MET A 1 13.00 -4.42 22.29
N VAL A 2 12.44 -3.42 21.61
CA VAL A 2 10.98 -3.15 21.57
C VAL A 2 10.48 -3.18 20.12
N ASN A 3 11.25 -2.58 19.20
CA ASN A 3 10.94 -2.56 17.77
C ASN A 3 10.71 -3.97 17.18
N ALA A 4 11.60 -4.94 17.47
CA ALA A 4 11.46 -6.30 16.96
C ALA A 4 10.15 -6.98 17.39
N ARG A 5 9.74 -6.80 18.65
CA ARG A 5 8.48 -7.36 19.17
C ARG A 5 7.27 -6.68 18.55
N LEU A 6 7.34 -5.36 18.38
CA LEU A 6 6.27 -4.59 17.78
C LEU A 6 6.09 -4.96 16.29
N VAL A 7 7.19 -5.01 15.53
CA VAL A 7 7.17 -5.43 14.12
C VAL A 7 6.57 -6.83 14.01
N TYR A 8 7.03 -7.79 14.82
CA TYR A 8 6.47 -9.14 14.82
C TYR A 8 4.94 -9.15 15.03
N CYS A 9 4.44 -8.43 16.04
CA CYS A 9 2.99 -8.35 16.30
C CYS A 9 2.20 -7.68 15.16
N LEU A 10 2.78 -6.69 14.49
CA LEU A 10 2.16 -6.00 13.36
C LEU A 10 2.14 -6.87 12.09
N GLU A 11 3.18 -7.68 11.89
CA GLU A 11 3.28 -8.62 10.76
C GLU A 11 2.34 -9.81 10.92
N GLU A 12 2.26 -10.40 12.12
CA GLU A 12 1.35 -11.52 12.41
C GLU A 12 -0.12 -11.17 12.15
N ARG A 13 -0.49 -9.90 12.36
CA ARG A 13 -1.85 -9.39 12.14
C ARG A 13 -2.10 -8.84 10.73
N GLY A 14 -1.06 -8.76 9.89
CA GLY A 14 -1.18 -8.14 8.57
C GLY A 14 -1.50 -6.65 8.61
N ALA A 15 -1.15 -5.94 9.69
CA ALA A 15 -1.35 -4.48 9.81
C ALA A 15 -0.42 -3.69 8.86
N LEU A 16 0.72 -4.29 8.50
CA LEU A 16 1.66 -3.74 7.54
C LEU A 16 1.36 -4.30 6.13
N SER A 17 1.18 -3.40 5.17
CA SER A 17 0.91 -3.73 3.77
C SER A 17 1.98 -4.67 3.19
N PRO A 18 1.62 -5.68 2.38
CA PRO A 18 2.61 -6.57 1.75
C PRO A 18 3.53 -5.85 0.76
N PHE A 19 3.12 -4.69 0.25
CA PHE A 19 3.90 -3.86 -0.67
C PHE A 19 4.86 -2.89 0.04
N GLN A 20 4.79 -2.81 1.38
CA GLN A 20 5.72 -1.99 2.15
C GLN A 20 7.03 -2.77 2.36
N SER A 21 8.11 -2.31 1.74
CA SER A 21 9.47 -2.85 1.92
C SER A 21 10.34 -2.06 2.90
N GLY A 22 10.04 -0.78 3.12
CA GLY A 22 10.80 0.08 4.03
C GLY A 22 10.69 -0.36 5.49
N PHE A 23 11.82 -0.35 6.20
CA PHE A 23 11.93 -0.68 7.63
C PHE A 23 11.48 -2.10 8.02
N ARG A 24 11.47 -3.05 7.08
CA ARG A 24 11.15 -4.46 7.33
C ARG A 24 12.35 -5.35 7.13
N HIS A 25 12.41 -6.43 7.91
CA HIS A 25 13.47 -7.42 7.77
C HIS A 25 13.27 -8.23 6.48
N HIS A 26 14.35 -8.56 5.78
CA HIS A 26 14.33 -9.28 4.50
C HIS A 26 13.57 -8.60 3.35
N ARG A 27 13.32 -7.29 3.42
CA ARG A 27 12.77 -6.49 2.32
C ARG A 27 13.73 -5.37 1.99
N SER A 28 13.85 -5.08 0.70
CA SER A 28 14.74 -4.02 0.22
C SER A 28 14.03 -3.10 -0.77
N ALA A 29 14.59 -1.90 -1.01
CA ALA A 29 14.08 -0.99 -2.02
C ALA A 29 14.09 -1.61 -3.44
N ILE A 30 14.96 -2.60 -3.67
CA ILE A 30 15.04 -3.35 -4.93
C ILE A 30 13.73 -4.08 -5.22
N ASP A 31 13.05 -4.62 -4.20
CA ASP A 31 11.79 -5.33 -4.38
C ASP A 31 10.71 -4.41 -4.97
N ASN A 32 10.65 -3.16 -4.50
CA ASN A 32 9.69 -2.17 -5.03
C ASN A 32 10.02 -1.78 -6.47
N ILE A 33 11.31 -1.61 -6.78
CA ILE A 33 11.77 -1.29 -8.14
C ILE A 33 11.43 -2.45 -9.08
N LEU A 34 11.64 -3.70 -8.65
CA LEU A 34 11.32 -4.88 -9.43
C LEU A 34 9.81 -5.01 -9.71
N ILE A 35 8.97 -4.70 -8.72
CA ILE A 35 7.51 -4.66 -8.91
C ILE A 35 7.13 -3.60 -9.94
N LEU A 36 7.75 -2.42 -9.89
CA LEU A 36 7.51 -1.38 -10.88
C LEU A 36 7.98 -1.81 -12.28
N GLU A 37 9.18 -2.36 -12.40
CA GLU A 37 9.75 -2.83 -13.66
C GLU A 37 8.88 -3.92 -14.30
N THR A 38 8.41 -4.88 -13.52
CA THR A 38 7.51 -5.94 -14.00
C THR A 38 6.17 -5.36 -14.44
N SER A 39 5.59 -4.41 -13.69
CA SER A 39 4.35 -3.73 -14.09
C SER A 39 4.48 -2.95 -15.41
N ILE A 40 5.63 -2.31 -15.64
CA ILE A 40 5.95 -1.60 -16.88
C ILE A 40 6.02 -2.60 -18.04
N ARG A 41 6.75 -3.71 -17.86
CA ARG A 41 6.86 -4.77 -18.88
C ARG A 41 5.50 -5.37 -19.22
N GLU A 42 4.68 -5.66 -18.22
CA GLU A 42 3.32 -6.20 -18.44
C GLU A 42 2.42 -5.22 -19.21
N ALA A 43 2.48 -3.93 -18.89
CA ALA A 43 1.72 -2.91 -19.59
C ALA A 43 2.11 -2.84 -21.07
N PHE A 44 3.41 -2.92 -21.38
CA PHE A 44 3.89 -2.97 -22.77
C PHE A 44 3.40 -4.23 -23.51
N VAL A 45 3.51 -5.42 -22.89
CA VAL A 45 3.05 -6.68 -23.50
C VAL A 45 1.55 -6.67 -23.75
N ARG A 46 0.77 -6.16 -22.80
CA ARG A 46 -0.71 -6.09 -22.89
C ARG A 46 -1.21 -4.92 -23.73
N ASN A 47 -0.31 -4.09 -24.30
CA ASN A 47 -0.65 -2.85 -25.01
C ASN A 47 -1.54 -1.91 -24.18
N GLN A 48 -1.30 -1.84 -22.87
CA GLN A 48 -2.02 -0.99 -21.92
C GLN A 48 -1.18 0.25 -21.55
N HIS A 49 -1.86 1.31 -21.12
CA HIS A 49 -1.20 2.49 -20.57
C HIS A 49 -1.00 2.31 -19.06
N LEU A 50 0.22 2.54 -18.59
CA LEU A 50 0.57 2.57 -17.17
C LEU A 50 0.83 4.01 -16.75
N VAL A 51 0.19 4.43 -15.65
CA VAL A 51 0.42 5.72 -15.01
C VAL A 51 0.95 5.43 -13.61
N SER A 52 2.09 6.01 -13.27
CA SER A 52 2.69 5.88 -11.94
C SER A 52 2.73 7.26 -11.27
N ILE A 53 2.35 7.29 -9.99
CA ILE A 53 2.35 8.48 -9.15
C ILE A 53 3.46 8.30 -8.11
N PHE A 54 4.44 9.19 -8.14
CA PHE A 54 5.52 9.21 -7.16
C PHE A 54 5.21 10.30 -6.14
N PHE A 55 5.16 9.90 -4.87
CA PHE A 55 4.82 10.77 -3.75
C PHE A 55 5.92 10.67 -2.69
N ASP A 56 6.55 11.80 -2.39
CA ASP A 56 7.51 11.93 -1.30
C ASP A 56 6.99 12.92 -0.25
N MET A 57 7.32 12.68 1.02
CA MET A 57 6.90 13.53 2.13
C MET A 57 8.09 14.22 2.76
N GLU A 58 8.19 15.53 2.60
CA GLU A 58 9.23 16.33 3.24
C GLU A 58 9.10 16.24 4.78
N LYS A 59 10.19 15.88 5.46
CA LYS A 59 10.29 15.79 6.93
C LYS A 59 9.18 14.95 7.57
N ALA A 60 8.89 13.77 7.00
CA ALA A 60 7.84 12.88 7.45
C ALA A 60 7.86 12.64 8.98
N TYR A 61 9.04 12.40 9.57
CA TYR A 61 9.15 12.17 11.02
C TYR A 61 8.73 13.38 11.87
N ASP A 62 9.05 14.60 11.45
CA ASP A 62 8.71 15.81 12.20
C ASP A 62 7.23 16.18 12.04
N ARG A 63 6.66 15.89 10.87
CA ARG A 63 5.25 16.15 10.53
C ARG A 63 4.29 15.08 11.03
N THR A 64 4.80 14.01 11.65
CA THR A 64 3.93 12.96 12.19
C THR A 64 3.01 13.47 13.30
N TRP A 65 1.77 13.00 13.30
CA TRP A 65 0.83 13.30 14.38
C TRP A 65 1.26 12.57 15.67
N ARG A 66 1.97 13.31 16.54
CA ARG A 66 2.51 12.79 17.81
C ARG A 66 1.46 12.13 18.73
N TYR A 67 0.22 12.60 18.72
CA TYR A 67 -0.88 12.01 19.50
C TYR A 67 -1.64 10.91 18.75
N GLY A 68 -1.64 10.93 17.41
CA GLY A 68 -2.30 9.92 16.59
C GLY A 68 -1.59 8.57 16.68
N ILE A 69 -0.25 8.56 16.52
CA ILE A 69 0.53 7.32 16.47
C ILE A 69 0.36 6.46 17.74
N PRO A 70 0.51 7.01 18.97
CA PRO A 70 0.32 6.21 20.18
C PRO A 70 -1.13 5.76 20.39
N LYS A 71 -2.11 6.55 19.92
CA LYS A 71 -3.53 6.19 19.99
C LYS A 71 -3.85 5.01 19.07
N ASP A 72 -3.35 5.05 17.85
CA ASP A 72 -3.53 3.96 16.87
C ASP A 72 -2.80 2.69 17.35
N LEU A 73 -1.59 2.84 17.90
CA LEU A 73 -0.85 1.73 18.48
C LEU A 73 -1.55 1.15 19.72
N GLY A 74 -2.13 2.01 20.56
CA GLY A 74 -2.91 1.63 21.74
C GLY A 74 -4.19 0.88 21.35
N PHE A 75 -4.87 1.32 20.29
CA PHE A 75 -6.00 0.59 19.71
C PHE A 75 -5.57 -0.81 19.27
N VAL A 76 -4.49 -0.93 18.48
CA VAL A 76 -3.94 -2.24 18.09
C VAL A 76 -3.60 -3.10 19.32
N ALA A 77 -3.05 -2.50 20.39
CA ALA A 77 -2.71 -3.18 21.64
C ALA A 77 -3.95 -3.65 22.45
N ILE A 78 -5.03 -2.87 22.49
CA ILE A 78 -6.29 -3.25 23.14
C ILE A 78 -6.99 -4.36 22.32
N TYR A 79 -6.97 -4.26 20.99
CA TYR A 79 -7.42 -5.35 20.12
C TYR A 79 -6.55 -6.61 20.26
N LEU A 80 -5.28 -6.47 20.66
CA LEU A 80 -4.38 -7.58 20.99
C LEU A 80 -4.77 -8.29 22.28
N SER A 81 -5.11 -7.55 23.35
CA SER A 81 -5.50 -8.13 24.63
C SER A 81 -6.87 -8.81 24.60
N LEU A 82 -7.84 -8.21 23.91
CA LEU A 82 -9.19 -8.77 23.75
C LEU A 82 -9.15 -10.09 22.95
N PHE A 83 -8.36 -10.18 21.87
CA PHE A 83 -8.26 -11.40 21.06
C PHE A 83 -7.56 -12.57 21.79
N ARG A 84 -6.81 -12.29 22.85
CA ARG A 84 -6.08 -13.31 23.64
C ARG A 84 -6.96 -13.98 24.71
N THR A 85 -8.10 -13.37 25.04
CA THR A 85 -9.04 -13.91 26.04
C THR A 85 -10.42 -14.12 25.41
N SER A 86 -10.63 -15.36 24.96
CA SER A 86 -11.92 -15.94 24.53
C SER A 86 -12.44 -15.53 23.14
N LEU A 87 -12.70 -16.59 22.33
CA LEU A 87 -13.51 -16.65 21.09
C LEU A 87 -12.88 -16.12 19.79
N ARG A 88 -12.34 -17.04 18.96
CA ARG A 88 -12.76 -17.05 17.53
C ARG A 88 -14.26 -17.37 17.56
N PRO A 89 -15.19 -16.65 16.91
CA PRO A 89 -15.13 -16.36 15.47
C PRO A 89 -15.79 -15.02 15.03
N VAL A 90 -15.83 -14.81 13.70
CA VAL A 90 -16.68 -13.85 12.95
C VAL A 90 -16.29 -12.37 13.00
N PHE A 91 -15.25 -12.00 12.26
CA PHE A 91 -15.32 -10.78 11.44
C PHE A 91 -14.87 -11.10 10.02
N SER A 92 -15.84 -11.60 9.27
CA SER A 92 -15.81 -11.72 7.82
C SER A 92 -15.86 -10.31 7.21
N LYS A 93 -14.98 -10.08 6.23
CA LYS A 93 -15.17 -9.16 5.09
C LYS A 93 -15.23 -7.65 5.38
N TYR A 94 -14.15 -7.05 5.89
CA TYR A 94 -13.80 -5.66 5.53
C TYR A 94 -12.28 -5.50 5.48
N VAL A 95 -11.61 -6.26 4.62
CA VAL A 95 -10.28 -5.88 4.14
C VAL A 95 -10.36 -5.99 2.62
N LEU A 96 -10.38 -4.79 2.03
CA LEU A 96 -10.42 -4.45 0.62
C LEU A 96 -10.08 -5.61 -0.33
N ASP A 97 -11.07 -5.99 -1.14
CA ASP A 97 -10.83 -6.60 -2.43
C ASP A 97 -9.78 -5.76 -3.20
N PRO A 98 -8.62 -6.32 -3.59
CA PRO A 98 -7.78 -5.71 -4.62
C PRO A 98 -8.44 -5.75 -6.01
N LEU A 99 -9.65 -6.30 -6.11
CA LEU A 99 -10.49 -6.37 -7.31
C LEU A 99 -11.39 -5.14 -7.52
N CYS A 100 -11.31 -4.11 -6.67
CA CYS A 100 -12.06 -2.86 -6.88
C CYS A 100 -11.37 -1.84 -7.81
N LEU A 101 -10.41 -2.29 -8.63
CA LEU A 101 -10.17 -1.66 -9.94
C LEU A 101 -11.16 -2.24 -10.96
N LYS A 102 -12.46 -2.17 -10.64
CA LYS A 102 -13.50 -2.31 -11.64
C LYS A 102 -13.39 -1.10 -12.56
N LEU A 103 -12.71 -1.34 -13.68
CA LEU A 103 -12.91 -0.70 -14.97
C LEU A 103 -14.08 0.28 -14.95
N LEU A 104 -13.81 1.56 -14.70
CA LEU A 104 -14.76 2.61 -15.05
C LEU A 104 -14.98 2.47 -16.57
N PRO A 105 -16.23 2.37 -17.06
CA PRO A 105 -16.47 2.44 -18.47
C PRO A 105 -16.07 3.85 -18.90
N THR A 106 -14.94 3.97 -19.58
CA THR A 106 -14.59 5.19 -20.28
C THR A 106 -15.70 5.45 -21.28
N ARG A 107 -16.57 6.41 -20.95
CA ARG A 107 -17.49 6.99 -21.93
C ARG A 107 -16.63 7.45 -23.10
N ARG A 108 -16.86 6.83 -24.24
CA ARG A 108 -16.17 7.12 -25.50
C ARG A 108 -16.59 8.52 -25.94
N CYS A 109 -15.81 9.55 -25.60
CA CYS A 109 -15.89 10.85 -26.27
C CYS A 109 -15.10 10.76 -27.58
N PRO A 110 -15.72 11.00 -28.75
CA PRO A 110 -15.07 10.86 -30.04
C PRO A 110 -14.51 12.22 -30.48
N SER A 111 -13.33 12.61 -29.97
CA SER A 111 -12.42 13.59 -30.62
C SER A 111 -11.37 14.11 -29.63
N ARG A 112 -10.34 13.32 -29.34
CA ARG A 112 -9.07 13.87 -28.86
C ARG A 112 -7.98 12.89 -29.24
N GLN A 113 -6.98 13.37 -29.99
CA GLN A 113 -5.84 12.59 -30.45
C GLN A 113 -5.28 11.78 -29.27
N ARG A 114 -5.15 10.46 -29.45
CA ARG A 114 -4.54 9.61 -28.43
C ARG A 114 -3.12 10.12 -28.21
N PRO A 115 -2.71 10.43 -26.97
CA PRO A 115 -1.30 10.71 -26.72
C PRO A 115 -0.45 9.48 -27.14
N PRO A 116 0.81 9.68 -27.54
CA PRO A 116 1.69 8.57 -27.90
C PRO A 116 1.72 7.54 -26.76
N ARG A 117 1.74 6.25 -27.13
CA ARG A 117 1.80 5.15 -26.15
C ARG A 117 3.08 5.32 -25.32
N GLY A 118 2.93 5.47 -24.01
CA GLY A 118 4.04 5.76 -23.12
C GLY A 118 3.63 5.63 -21.66
N VAL A 119 4.63 5.43 -20.80
CA VAL A 119 4.49 5.51 -19.35
C VAL A 119 4.39 6.98 -18.98
N VAL A 120 3.29 7.38 -18.34
CA VAL A 120 3.13 8.76 -17.86
C VAL A 120 3.56 8.80 -16.40
N TYR A 121 4.59 9.60 -16.13
CA TYR A 121 5.10 9.87 -14.80
C TYR A 121 4.43 11.14 -14.28
N ILE A 122 3.78 11.05 -13.13
CA ILE A 122 3.30 12.22 -12.40
C ILE A 122 4.05 12.27 -11.07
N GLU A 123 5.01 13.19 -10.97
CA GLU A 123 5.67 13.51 -9.71
C GLU A 123 4.88 14.58 -8.98
N TYR A 124 4.58 14.35 -7.71
CA TYR A 124 4.09 15.37 -6.79
C TYR A 124 5.22 15.72 -5.82
N GLN A 125 5.67 16.99 -5.85
CA GLN A 125 6.56 17.60 -4.85
C GLN A 125 5.74 18.31 -3.76
#